data_AF-A0A936XZJ2-F1
#
_entry.id   AF-A0A936XZJ2-F1
#
_cell.length_a   1.000
_cell.length_b   1.000
_cell.length_c   1.000
_cell.angle_alpha   90.00
_cell.angle_beta   90.00
_cell.angle_gamma   90.00
#
_symmetry.space_group_name_H-M   'P 1'
#
loop_
_entity.id
_entity.type
_entity.pdbx_description
1 polymer ?
#
loop_
_entity_poly.entity_id
_entity_poly.type
_entity_poly.pdbx_seq_one_letter_code
_entity_poly.pdbx_strand_id
1 'polypeptide(L)'
;MKLIIPALLITTAVVFFNCSKSSDAVHHINCDGLVTDTAGTGDNGRIFMPNAFSPNNDGLNDICRPITQNIDSIGFTLYDENDAVVFTTNQLGQGWQTTFISSTAKRYFYKIQTRTLAGKHIGMCGQVYGLTCFPVNPPKSFYYFEDMLTPGGFTGVTAETLATCQ
;
A
#
# COMPACT_ATOMS: atom_id res chain seq x y z
N MET A 1 -63.07 34.84 30.28
CA MET A 1 -61.74 34.69 30.92
C MET A 1 -60.93 33.72 30.07
N LYS A 2 -59.68 34.09 29.73
CA LYS A 2 -58.67 33.42 28.88
C LYS A 2 -58.76 31.87 28.94
N LEU A 3 -58.50 31.11 27.86
CA LEU A 3 -57.15 30.94 27.28
C LEU A 3 -57.23 30.39 25.84
N ILE A 4 -56.46 31.03 24.95
CA ILE A 4 -56.00 30.48 23.67
C ILE A 4 -54.74 29.66 23.98
N ILE A 5 -54.67 28.40 23.52
CA ILE A 5 -53.41 27.64 23.42
C ILE A 5 -53.27 27.25 21.95
N PRO A 6 -52.31 27.80 21.19
CA PRO A 6 -52.10 27.39 19.81
C PRO A 6 -51.44 26.01 19.79
N ALA A 7 -51.99 25.11 18.96
CA ALA A 7 -51.38 23.82 18.68
C ALA A 7 -50.01 24.04 18.02
N LEU A 8 -48.95 23.69 18.76
CA LEU A 8 -47.57 23.81 18.32
C LEU A 8 -47.30 22.70 17.29
N LEU A 9 -47.07 23.10 16.04
CA LEU A 9 -46.56 22.23 14.98
C LEU A 9 -45.17 21.71 15.39
N ILE A 10 -45.07 20.47 15.83
CA ILE A 10 -43.78 19.79 15.96
C ILE A 10 -43.41 19.28 14.56
N THR A 11 -42.76 20.15 13.79
CA THR A 11 -42.02 19.68 12.62
C THR A 11 -40.82 18.90 13.14
N THR A 12 -40.84 17.59 12.98
CA THR A 12 -39.67 16.76 13.26
C THR A 12 -38.57 17.18 12.29
N ALA A 13 -37.67 18.03 12.76
CA ALA A 13 -36.41 18.30 12.07
C ALA A 13 -35.62 16.99 12.09
N VAL A 14 -35.73 16.23 11.01
CA VAL A 14 -34.83 15.12 10.71
C VAL A 14 -33.46 15.76 10.53
N VAL A 15 -32.65 15.72 11.59
CA VAL A 15 -31.25 16.10 11.52
C VAL A 15 -30.58 15.02 10.69
N PHE A 16 -30.55 15.20 9.37
CA PHE A 16 -29.63 14.47 8.53
C PHE A 16 -28.24 14.82 9.03
N PHE A 17 -27.64 13.91 9.79
CA PHE A 17 -26.19 13.89 9.97
C PHE A 17 -25.60 13.75 8.58
N ASN A 18 -25.35 14.88 7.94
CA ASN A 18 -24.49 14.93 6.77
C ASN A 18 -23.15 14.40 7.26
N CYS A 19 -22.83 13.18 6.84
CA CYS A 19 -21.50 12.64 7.00
C CYS A 19 -20.59 13.49 6.12
N SER A 20 -19.92 14.48 6.68
CA SER A 20 -18.84 15.18 6.00
C SER A 20 -17.72 14.17 5.81
N LYS A 21 -17.68 13.53 4.65
CA LYS A 21 -16.48 12.83 4.20
C LYS A 21 -15.38 13.88 4.17
N SER A 22 -14.48 13.85 5.15
CA SER A 22 -13.25 14.65 5.14
C SER A 22 -12.58 14.43 3.79
N SER A 23 -12.60 15.46 2.94
CA SER A 23 -11.99 15.44 1.62
C SER A 23 -10.55 15.91 1.63
N ASP A 24 -9.97 16.09 2.81
CA ASP A 24 -8.53 16.27 2.93
C ASP A 24 -7.90 14.94 2.51
N ALA A 25 -7.41 14.91 1.26
CA ALA A 25 -6.56 13.83 0.80
C ALA A 25 -5.45 13.71 1.83
N VAL A 26 -5.33 12.55 2.49
CA VAL A 26 -4.21 12.27 3.37
C VAL A 26 -2.95 12.52 2.54
N HIS A 27 -2.21 13.57 2.90
CA HIS A 27 -1.00 13.96 2.20
C HIS A 27 0.11 12.98 2.58
N HIS A 28 0.29 11.98 1.72
CA HIS A 28 1.24 10.91 1.90
C HIS A 28 2.61 11.35 1.35
N ILE A 29 3.54 11.72 2.25
CA ILE A 29 4.89 12.20 1.90
C ILE A 29 5.65 11.25 0.96
N ASN A 30 5.34 9.95 1.01
CA ASN A 30 5.94 8.94 0.14
C ASN A 30 5.53 9.09 -1.34
N CYS A 31 4.50 9.87 -1.66
CA CYS A 31 4.08 10.15 -3.04
C CYS A 31 4.62 11.47 -3.61
N ASP A 32 5.23 12.31 -2.79
CA ASP A 32 5.66 13.64 -3.21
C ASP A 32 6.84 13.60 -4.18
N GLY A 33 6.82 14.48 -5.18
CA GLY A 33 7.96 14.70 -6.08
C GLY A 33 8.32 13.49 -6.96
N LEU A 34 7.40 12.54 -7.14
CA LEU A 34 7.56 11.46 -8.10
C LEU A 34 7.43 11.98 -9.53
N VAL A 35 8.28 11.46 -10.43
CA VAL A 35 8.25 11.76 -11.85
C VAL A 35 7.93 10.48 -12.62
N THR A 36 6.89 10.55 -13.45
CA THR A 36 6.52 9.47 -14.38
C THR A 36 6.40 10.06 -15.78
N ASP A 37 7.27 9.61 -16.68
CA ASP A 37 7.20 9.98 -18.08
C ASP A 37 6.12 9.17 -18.80
N THR A 38 5.54 9.73 -19.85
CA THR A 38 4.70 8.94 -20.76
C THR A 38 5.56 7.87 -21.43
N ALA A 39 5.14 6.60 -21.34
CA ALA A 39 5.80 5.50 -22.02
C ALA A 39 5.77 5.77 -23.54
N GLY A 40 6.96 5.93 -24.14
CA GLY A 40 7.11 6.01 -25.58
C GLY A 40 7.04 4.64 -26.24
N THR A 41 6.95 4.60 -27.56
CA THR A 41 7.07 3.35 -28.32
C THR A 41 8.43 2.69 -28.03
N GLY A 42 8.42 1.45 -27.54
CA GLY A 42 9.62 0.66 -27.31
C GLY A 42 10.15 0.64 -25.86
N ASP A 43 9.57 1.42 -24.94
CA ASP A 43 9.89 1.26 -23.52
C ASP A 43 9.09 0.09 -22.93
N ASN A 44 9.80 -0.88 -22.36
CA ASN A 44 9.25 -2.06 -21.69
C ASN A 44 9.76 -2.18 -20.24
N GLY A 45 10.19 -1.07 -19.64
CA GLY A 45 10.47 -0.95 -18.20
C GLY A 45 9.23 -1.26 -17.37
N ARG A 46 9.36 -2.15 -16.39
CA ARG A 46 8.27 -2.54 -15.49
C ARG A 46 8.75 -2.60 -14.05
N ILE A 47 7.86 -2.23 -13.14
CA ILE A 47 8.03 -2.34 -11.69
C ILE A 47 6.76 -2.98 -11.16
N PHE A 48 6.93 -3.99 -10.30
CA PHE A 48 5.86 -4.64 -9.56
C PHE A 48 6.20 -4.52 -8.08
N MET A 49 5.31 -3.93 -7.30
CA MET A 49 5.47 -3.84 -5.86
C MET A 49 4.40 -4.73 -5.21
N PRO A 50 4.77 -5.82 -4.53
CA PRO A 50 3.84 -6.58 -3.70
C PRO A 50 3.21 -5.66 -2.65
N ASN A 51 1.96 -5.92 -2.25
CA ASN A 51 1.37 -5.22 -1.10
C ASN A 51 1.52 -6.01 0.19
N ALA A 52 2.13 -7.20 0.18
CA ALA A 52 2.36 -7.99 1.38
C ALA A 52 3.73 -8.66 1.37
N PHE A 53 4.31 -8.79 2.56
CA PHE A 53 5.48 -9.60 2.87
C PHE A 53 5.31 -10.21 4.28
N SER A 54 6.05 -11.28 4.55
CA SER A 54 5.91 -12.14 5.72
C SER A 54 7.27 -12.42 6.34
N PRO A 55 7.77 -11.56 7.23
CA PRO A 55 9.12 -11.69 7.79
C PRO A 55 9.19 -12.76 8.89
N ASN A 56 8.90 -14.02 8.54
CA ASN A 56 8.84 -15.17 9.43
C ASN A 56 10.10 -16.07 9.33
N ASN A 57 11.02 -15.74 8.42
CA ASN A 57 12.29 -16.39 8.15
C ASN A 57 12.15 -17.85 7.67
N ASP A 58 11.14 -18.14 6.85
CA ASP A 58 10.95 -19.44 6.18
C ASP A 58 11.53 -19.51 4.76
N GLY A 59 12.06 -18.39 4.25
CA GLY A 59 12.65 -18.24 2.92
C GLY A 59 11.65 -17.81 1.84
N LEU A 60 10.38 -17.66 2.16
CA LEU A 60 9.31 -17.28 1.25
C LEU A 60 8.73 -15.92 1.65
N ASN A 61 8.72 -14.96 0.72
CA ASN A 61 8.11 -13.64 0.92
C ASN A 61 8.64 -12.85 2.14
N ASP A 62 9.81 -13.19 2.67
CA ASP A 62 10.44 -12.54 3.83
C ASP A 62 10.91 -11.10 3.58
N ILE A 63 11.22 -10.78 2.33
CA ILE A 63 11.90 -9.55 1.93
C ILE A 63 10.89 -8.61 1.28
N CYS A 64 10.77 -7.39 1.82
CA CYS A 64 9.99 -6.34 1.19
C CYS A 64 10.82 -5.63 0.11
N ARG A 65 10.47 -5.79 -1.17
CA ARG A 65 11.14 -5.12 -2.29
C ARG A 65 10.24 -4.95 -3.52
N PRO A 66 10.54 -3.96 -4.37
CA PRO A 66 10.04 -3.93 -5.73
C PRO A 66 10.73 -4.97 -6.61
N ILE A 67 9.96 -5.57 -7.51
CA ILE A 67 10.43 -6.50 -8.54
C ILE A 67 10.48 -5.72 -9.86
N THR A 68 11.64 -5.69 -10.52
CA THR A 68 11.88 -4.81 -11.66
C THR A 68 12.27 -5.58 -12.92
N GLN A 69 11.86 -5.08 -14.08
CA GLN A 69 12.28 -5.57 -15.40
C GLN A 69 12.67 -4.39 -16.29
N ASN A 70 13.81 -4.48 -16.98
CA ASN A 70 14.34 -3.44 -17.87
C ASN A 70 14.49 -2.05 -17.19
N ILE A 71 14.93 -2.06 -15.92
CA ILE A 71 15.23 -0.87 -15.13
C ILE A 71 16.75 -0.69 -15.05
N ASP A 72 17.22 0.53 -15.28
CA ASP A 72 18.63 0.94 -15.20
C ASP A 72 19.02 1.31 -13.76
N SER A 73 18.19 2.13 -13.11
CA SER A 73 18.44 2.61 -11.74
C SER A 73 17.16 2.71 -10.94
N ILE A 74 17.26 2.52 -9.61
CA ILE A 74 16.16 2.63 -8.66
C ILE A 74 16.56 3.51 -7.48
N GLY A 75 15.59 4.21 -6.91
CA GLY A 75 15.56 4.63 -5.52
C GLY A 75 14.30 4.06 -4.88
N PHE A 76 14.47 3.27 -3.81
CA PHE A 76 13.38 2.64 -3.06
C PHE A 76 13.51 3.03 -1.59
N THR A 77 12.44 3.57 -1.02
CA THR A 77 12.38 3.98 0.40
C THR A 77 11.11 3.45 1.03
N LEU A 78 11.23 2.90 2.24
CA LEU A 78 10.11 2.51 3.09
C LEU A 78 10.01 3.42 4.31
N TYR A 79 8.79 3.73 4.69
CA TYR A 79 8.41 4.53 5.84
C TYR A 79 7.51 3.70 6.76
N ASP A 80 7.61 3.94 8.07
CA ASP A 80 6.62 3.44 9.04
C ASP A 80 5.35 4.30 9.05
N GLU A 81 4.42 4.01 9.97
CA GLU A 81 3.16 4.76 10.11
C GLU A 81 3.33 6.20 10.64
N ASN A 82 4.52 6.57 11.10
CA ASN A 82 4.86 7.91 11.58
C ASN A 82 5.72 8.68 10.56
N ASP A 83 5.72 8.25 9.29
CA ASP A 83 6.53 8.80 8.21
C ASP A 83 8.05 8.73 8.44
N ALA A 84 8.52 7.90 9.38
CA ALA A 84 9.95 7.70 9.62
C ALA A 84 10.53 6.71 8.62
N VAL A 85 11.67 7.05 8.01
CA VAL A 85 12.38 6.15 7.08
C VAL A 85 12.91 4.93 7.85
N VAL A 86 12.43 3.75 7.49
CA VAL A 86 12.89 2.46 8.08
C VAL A 86 13.85 1.70 7.16
N PHE A 87 13.81 1.99 5.86
CA PHE A 87 14.71 1.39 4.88
C PHE A 87 14.85 2.28 3.65
N THR A 88 16.05 2.32 3.07
CA THR A 88 16.28 2.96 1.77
C THR A 88 17.38 2.23 1.01
N THR A 89 17.25 2.16 -0.32
CA THR A 89 18.26 1.58 -1.20
C THR A 89 18.22 2.20 -2.60
N ASN A 90 19.37 2.18 -3.26
CA ASN A 90 19.54 2.45 -4.68
C ASN A 90 20.01 1.21 -5.48
N GLN A 91 20.07 0.04 -4.85
CA GLN A 91 20.52 -1.20 -5.46
C GLN A 91 19.32 -2.02 -5.97
N LEU A 92 19.34 -2.36 -7.26
CA LEU A 92 18.31 -3.23 -7.85
C LEU A 92 18.28 -4.60 -7.15
N GLY A 93 17.08 -5.06 -6.82
CA GLY A 93 16.85 -6.36 -6.17
C GLY A 93 17.15 -6.39 -4.66
N GLN A 94 17.79 -5.36 -4.11
CA GLN A 94 17.93 -5.22 -2.66
C GLN A 94 16.57 -4.88 -2.03
N GLY A 95 16.29 -5.48 -0.88
CA GLY A 95 15.05 -5.29 -0.16
C GLY A 95 15.25 -5.15 1.34
N TRP A 96 14.19 -4.79 2.03
CA TRP A 96 14.18 -4.72 3.47
C TRP A 96 13.88 -6.08 4.05
N GLN A 97 14.89 -6.67 4.69
CA GLN A 97 14.74 -7.85 5.52
C GLN A 97 14.63 -7.39 6.98
N THR A 98 13.48 -7.67 7.60
CA THR A 98 13.21 -7.35 9.00
C THR A 98 12.64 -8.59 9.67
N THR A 99 12.51 -8.58 10.99
CA THR A 99 11.74 -9.57 11.74
C THR A 99 10.91 -8.85 12.79
N PHE A 100 9.65 -9.24 12.93
CA PHE A 100 8.81 -8.76 14.01
C PHE A 100 7.73 -9.78 14.33
N ILE A 101 7.17 -9.67 15.53
CA ILE A 101 5.97 -10.38 15.94
C ILE A 101 4.87 -9.36 16.14
N SER A 102 3.69 -9.63 15.60
CA SER A 102 2.51 -8.78 15.72
C SER A 102 1.26 -9.66 15.72
N SER A 103 0.22 -9.27 16.45
CA SER A 103 -1.11 -9.87 16.34
C SER A 103 -1.94 -9.22 15.21
N THR A 104 -1.45 -8.13 14.63
CA THR A 104 -2.09 -7.38 13.55
C THR A 104 -1.14 -7.14 12.39
N ALA A 105 -1.69 -6.91 11.20
CA ALA A 105 -0.90 -6.47 10.05
C ALA A 105 -0.25 -5.11 10.34
N LYS A 106 1.06 -5.00 10.11
CA LYS A 106 1.77 -3.73 10.16
C LYS A 106 1.72 -3.06 8.80
N ARG A 107 1.50 -1.74 8.75
CA ARG A 107 1.55 -0.96 7.51
C ARG A 107 2.86 -0.23 7.41
N TYR A 108 3.37 -0.21 6.19
CA TYR A 108 4.48 0.63 5.77
C TYR A 108 4.09 1.34 4.49
N PHE A 109 4.74 2.46 4.22
CA PHE A 109 4.53 3.24 3.00
C PHE A 109 5.80 3.17 2.16
N TYR A 110 5.65 3.11 0.84
CA TYR A 110 6.80 3.05 -0.06
C TYR A 110 6.83 4.24 -1.01
N LYS A 111 8.06 4.63 -1.37
CA LYS A 111 8.38 5.54 -2.47
C LYS A 111 9.39 4.87 -3.38
N ILE A 112 9.08 4.77 -4.67
CA ILE A 112 9.92 4.19 -5.70
C ILE A 112 10.05 5.22 -6.83
N GLN A 113 11.29 5.59 -7.16
CA GLN A 113 11.61 6.37 -8.34
C GLN A 113 12.63 5.58 -9.15
N THR A 114 12.36 5.31 -10.43
CA THR A 114 13.30 4.60 -11.30
C THR A 114 13.63 5.36 -12.57
N ARG A 115 14.63 4.83 -13.27
CA ARG A 115 14.92 5.09 -14.68
C ARG A 115 14.92 3.77 -15.44
N THR A 116 14.18 3.68 -16.54
CA THR A 116 14.18 2.52 -17.44
C THR A 116 15.46 2.49 -18.28
N LEU A 117 15.76 1.35 -18.92
CA LEU A 117 16.86 1.25 -19.89
C LEU A 117 16.68 2.18 -21.10
N ALA A 118 15.44 2.60 -21.41
CA ALA A 118 15.13 3.61 -22.43
C ALA A 118 15.29 5.06 -21.91
N GLY A 119 15.71 5.23 -20.66
CA GLY A 119 15.97 6.52 -20.03
C GLY A 119 14.74 7.24 -19.49
N LYS A 120 13.57 6.58 -19.40
CA LYS A 120 12.31 7.14 -18.90
C LYS A 120 12.17 6.97 -17.40
N HIS A 121 11.47 7.89 -16.75
CA HIS A 121 11.18 7.84 -15.33
C HIS A 121 9.87 7.11 -15.05
N ILE A 122 9.88 6.25 -14.03
CA ILE A 122 8.66 5.66 -13.46
C ILE A 122 8.66 5.94 -11.95
N GLY A 123 7.65 6.67 -11.49
CA GLY A 123 7.39 6.91 -10.08
C GLY A 123 6.22 6.06 -9.57
N MET A 124 6.41 5.39 -8.44
CA MET A 124 5.36 4.65 -7.73
C MET A 124 5.41 4.94 -6.24
N CYS A 125 4.24 5.05 -5.62
CA CYS A 125 4.09 5.10 -4.17
C CYS A 125 2.86 4.31 -3.75
N GLY A 126 2.79 3.94 -2.48
CA GLY A 126 1.66 3.22 -1.92
C GLY A 126 1.97 2.69 -0.54
N GLN A 127 1.25 1.65 -0.15
CA GLN A 127 1.43 0.95 1.12
C GLN A 127 1.75 -0.52 0.89
N VAL A 128 2.43 -1.12 1.87
CA VAL A 128 2.76 -2.55 1.94
C VAL A 128 2.51 -3.04 3.37
N TYR A 129 1.96 -4.25 3.47
CA TYR A 129 1.60 -4.88 4.74
C TYR A 129 2.65 -5.91 5.12
N GLY A 130 3.20 -5.76 6.33
CA GLY A 130 3.98 -6.83 6.96
C GLY A 130 3.04 -7.74 7.75
N LEU A 131 3.01 -9.03 7.43
CA LEU A 131 2.09 -10.00 8.00
C LEU A 131 2.82 -11.09 8.81
N THR A 132 2.35 -11.34 10.02
CA THR A 132 2.69 -12.51 10.86
C THR A 132 1.50 -13.46 11.02
N CYS A 133 0.32 -13.02 10.58
CA CYS A 133 -0.94 -13.76 10.50
C CYS A 133 -1.82 -13.09 9.42
N PHE A 134 -2.80 -13.80 8.85
CA PHE A 134 -3.82 -13.22 7.97
C PHE A 134 -4.92 -12.55 8.80
N PRO A 135 -5.18 -11.25 8.61
CA PRO A 135 -6.35 -10.61 9.21
C PRO A 135 -7.65 -11.23 8.69
N VAL A 136 -8.70 -11.22 9.52
CA VAL A 136 -10.05 -11.65 9.10
C VAL A 136 -10.62 -10.70 8.04
N ASN A 137 -10.33 -9.39 8.20
CA ASN A 137 -10.72 -8.34 7.27
C ASN A 137 -9.53 -7.37 7.10
N PRO A 138 -9.03 -7.14 5.87
CA PRO A 138 -9.50 -7.69 4.59
C PRO A 138 -9.15 -9.18 4.40
N PRO A 139 -9.85 -9.91 3.51
CA PRO A 139 -9.63 -11.34 3.30
C PRO A 139 -8.24 -11.62 2.69
N LYS A 140 -7.78 -12.88 2.77
CA LYS A 140 -6.47 -13.32 2.21
C LYS A 140 -6.24 -12.86 0.76
N SER A 141 -7.29 -12.85 -0.08
CA SER A 141 -7.20 -12.43 -1.49
C SER A 141 -6.87 -10.95 -1.71
N PHE A 142 -6.91 -10.13 -0.66
CA PHE A 142 -6.45 -8.74 -0.70
C PHE A 142 -4.93 -8.63 -0.76
N TYR A 143 -4.22 -9.64 -0.25
CA TYR A 143 -2.76 -9.64 -0.17
C TYR A 143 -2.16 -10.35 -1.38
N TYR A 144 -1.28 -9.66 -2.08
CA TYR A 144 -0.45 -10.17 -3.14
C TYR A 144 1.03 -10.10 -2.74
N PHE A 145 1.65 -11.27 -2.79
CA PHE A 145 3.03 -11.51 -2.41
C PHE A 145 3.94 -11.60 -3.64
N GLU A 146 5.27 -11.59 -3.43
CA GLU A 146 6.25 -11.71 -4.51
C GLU A 146 6.07 -13.00 -5.31
N ASP A 147 5.79 -14.13 -4.65
CA ASP A 147 5.57 -15.43 -5.28
C ASP A 147 4.31 -15.52 -6.16
N MET A 148 3.39 -14.55 -6.06
CA MET A 148 2.21 -14.48 -6.91
C MET A 148 2.45 -13.76 -8.24
N LEU A 149 3.64 -13.18 -8.45
CA LEU A 149 3.93 -12.42 -9.67
C LEU A 149 4.09 -13.36 -10.88
N THR A 150 3.29 -13.10 -11.92
CA THR A 150 3.35 -13.74 -13.23
C THR A 150 3.54 -12.70 -14.34
N PRO A 151 3.73 -13.09 -15.61
CA PRO A 151 3.73 -12.14 -16.73
C PRO A 151 2.44 -11.29 -16.84
N GLY A 152 1.32 -11.77 -16.28
CA GLY A 152 0.04 -11.08 -16.21
C GLY A 152 -0.16 -10.22 -14.95
N GLY A 153 0.86 -10.07 -14.11
CA GLY A 153 0.78 -9.41 -12.80
C GLY A 153 0.61 -10.40 -11.65
N PHE A 154 0.10 -9.92 -10.51
CA PHE A 154 -0.11 -10.74 -9.31
C PHE A 154 -1.33 -11.66 -9.43
N THR A 155 -1.25 -12.64 -10.33
CA THR A 155 -2.34 -13.59 -10.63
C THR A 155 -2.03 -15.01 -10.19
N GLY A 156 -0.85 -15.25 -9.62
CA GLY A 156 -0.46 -16.54 -9.07
C GLY A 156 -1.20 -16.86 -7.76
N VAL A 157 -0.84 -18.00 -7.17
CA VAL A 157 -1.30 -18.41 -5.86
C VAL A 157 -0.11 -18.33 -4.91
N THR A 158 -0.29 -17.69 -3.76
CA THR A 158 0.78 -17.63 -2.76
C THR A 158 0.97 -18.98 -2.08
N ALA A 159 2.22 -19.38 -1.90
CA ALA A 159 2.63 -20.51 -1.07
C ALA A 159 2.69 -20.13 0.42
N GLU A 160 2.35 -18.90 0.78
CA GLU A 160 2.38 -18.40 2.16
C GLU A 160 1.39 -19.12 3.08
N THR A 161 1.90 -19.55 4.26
CA THR A 161 1.19 -20.39 5.23
C THR A 161 1.06 -19.72 6.61
N LEU A 162 0.54 -18.50 6.64
CA LEU A 162 0.23 -17.82 7.90
C LEU A 162 -1.10 -18.31 8.49
N ALA A 163 -1.17 -18.38 9.83
CA ALA A 163 -2.43 -18.58 10.55
C ALA A 163 -3.34 -17.34 10.44
N THR A 164 -4.63 -17.48 10.74
CA THR A 164 -5.52 -16.32 10.92
C THR A 164 -5.19 -15.60 12.22
N CYS A 165 -5.18 -14.26 12.21
CA CYS A 165 -4.98 -13.48 13.44
C CYS A 165 -6.09 -13.78 14.45
N GLN A 166 -5.73 -13.91 15.73
CA GLN A 166 -6.66 -14.10 16.85
C GLN A 166 -7.27 -12.77 17.31
#